data_AF-A0AAN8DBX0-F1
#
_entry.id   AF-A0AAN8DBX0-F1
#
_cell.length_a   1.000
_cell.length_b   1.000
_cell.length_c   1.000
_cell.angle_alpha   90.00
_cell.angle_beta   90.00
_cell.angle_gamma   90.00
#
_symmetry.space_group_name_H-M   'P 1'
#
loop_
_entity.id
_entity.type
_entity.pdbx_description
1 polymer ?
#
loop_
_entity_poly.entity_id
_entity_poly.type
_entity_poly.pdbx_seq_one_letter_code
_entity_poly.pdbx_strand_id
1 'polypeptide(L)'
;MEVDHVSNGVTESSSNGFLNGSKHVTEPDECEADMEVESAQSKRQLCGGSQAAIERMIHFGRELQSMSEHLRRECGKNSTNKKMLKDAFSLLAYSDPWSSPVGFQLDAIQREPVCSTLNSAILETHNLPKQPPLAQAVGQAAQCLSIMARTGTGSCAFASVDDYLH
;
A
#
# COMPACT_ATOMS: atom_id res chain seq x y z
N MET A 1 -22.78 -28.72 -7.08
CA MET A 1 -22.05 -27.76 -6.24
C MET A 1 -21.86 -26.54 -7.10
N GLU A 2 -22.64 -25.50 -6.82
CA GLU A 2 -22.64 -24.25 -7.57
C GLU A 2 -21.37 -23.47 -7.20
N VAL A 3 -20.62 -23.02 -8.21
CA VAL A 3 -19.42 -22.21 -8.04
C VAL A 3 -19.84 -20.76 -8.05
N ASP A 4 -19.89 -20.14 -6.87
CA ASP A 4 -20.15 -18.72 -6.74
C ASP A 4 -19.05 -17.92 -7.42
N HIS A 5 -19.42 -17.23 -8.50
CA HIS A 5 -18.56 -16.32 -9.22
C HIS A 5 -18.32 -15.07 -8.36
N VAL A 6 -17.15 -15.00 -7.71
CA VAL A 6 -16.70 -13.78 -7.05
C VAL A 6 -16.20 -12.80 -8.12
N SER A 7 -17.11 -11.95 -8.60
CA SER A 7 -16.78 -10.84 -9.47
C SER A 7 -16.11 -9.73 -8.65
N ASN A 8 -14.93 -9.27 -9.08
CA ASN A 8 -14.33 -8.02 -8.59
C ASN A 8 -15.15 -6.84 -9.13
N GLY A 9 -16.32 -6.63 -8.54
CA GLY A 9 -17.19 -5.51 -8.86
C GLY A 9 -16.54 -4.19 -8.45
N VAL A 10 -15.84 -3.55 -9.38
CA VAL A 10 -15.85 -2.08 -9.44
C VAL A 10 -17.25 -1.71 -9.89
N THR A 11 -18.08 -1.27 -8.96
CA THR A 11 -19.28 -0.50 -9.28
C THR A 11 -18.83 0.96 -9.36
N GLU A 12 -18.99 1.58 -10.52
CA GLU A 12 -18.51 2.94 -10.85
C GLU A 12 -19.26 4.08 -10.10
N SER A 13 -19.74 3.88 -8.88
CA SER A 13 -20.49 4.92 -8.15
C SER A 13 -20.39 4.81 -6.63
N SER A 14 -19.17 4.79 -6.11
CA SER A 14 -18.91 5.15 -4.70
C SER A 14 -17.75 6.13 -4.62
N SER A 15 -18.02 7.41 -4.88
CA SER A 15 -17.10 8.48 -4.51
C SER A 15 -17.16 8.66 -2.99
N ASN A 16 -16.38 7.87 -2.24
CA ASN A 16 -16.00 8.29 -0.91
C ASN A 16 -15.13 9.55 -1.08
N GLY A 17 -15.61 10.70 -0.63
CA GLY A 17 -15.00 12.03 -0.78
C GLY A 17 -13.65 12.22 -0.05
N PHE A 18 -12.84 11.19 0.03
CA PHE A 18 -11.45 11.26 0.48
C PHE A 18 -10.56 11.41 -0.75
N LEU A 19 -10.10 12.63 -0.99
CA LEU A 19 -8.96 12.91 -1.85
C LEU A 19 -7.75 12.16 -1.26
N ASN A 20 -7.52 10.95 -1.76
CA ASN A 20 -6.32 10.19 -1.47
C ASN A 20 -5.14 10.97 -2.07
N GLY A 21 -4.30 11.56 -1.20
CA GLY A 21 -3.23 12.49 -1.55
C GLY A 21 -2.50 12.08 -2.82
N SER A 22 -2.80 12.80 -3.91
CA SER A 22 -2.17 12.61 -5.20
C SER A 22 -1.31 13.84 -5.45
N LYS A 23 0.00 13.62 -5.41
CA LYS A 23 1.09 14.48 -5.87
C LYS A 23 1.23 15.82 -5.15
N HIS A 24 2.23 15.90 -4.25
CA HIS A 24 2.89 17.16 -3.92
C HIS A 24 3.67 17.60 -5.16
N VAL A 25 3.00 18.29 -6.08
CA VAL A 25 3.68 19.04 -7.13
C VAL A 25 4.19 20.32 -6.48
N THR A 26 5.51 20.44 -6.37
CA THR A 26 6.17 21.67 -5.94
C THR A 26 6.13 22.64 -7.13
N GLU A 27 5.05 23.40 -7.28
CA GLU A 27 4.99 24.48 -8.27
C GLU A 27 5.80 25.69 -7.74
N PRO A 28 6.70 26.30 -8.54
CA PRO A 28 7.31 27.58 -8.22
C PRO A 28 6.34 28.70 -8.64
N ASP A 29 5.89 29.50 -7.67
CA ASP A 29 5.01 30.66 -7.93
C ASP A 29 5.85 31.82 -8.52
N GLU A 30 5.74 32.07 -9.83
CA GLU A 30 6.12 33.33 -10.46
C GLU A 30 4.84 34.13 -10.74
N CYS A 31 4.44 34.99 -9.81
CA CYS A 31 3.54 36.09 -10.10
C CYS A 31 3.95 37.35 -9.29
N GLU A 32 4.62 38.28 -9.98
CA GLU A 32 4.86 39.64 -9.51
C GLU A 32 3.53 40.42 -9.50
N ALA A 33 3.04 40.76 -8.30
CA ALA A 33 2.19 41.91 -8.06
C ALA A 33 2.30 42.33 -6.59
N ASP A 34 2.84 43.53 -6.37
CA ASP A 34 2.99 44.22 -5.08
C ASP A 34 1.69 44.23 -4.27
N MET A 35 1.64 43.44 -3.19
CA MET A 35 0.87 43.73 -1.98
C MET A 35 1.67 43.22 -0.76
N GLU A 36 1.70 44.05 0.28
CA GLU A 36 2.52 43.94 1.49
C GLU A 36 2.55 42.51 2.08
N VAL A 37 3.70 41.83 1.95
CA VAL A 37 3.94 40.49 2.49
C VAL A 37 4.24 40.61 3.98
N GLU A 38 3.18 40.63 4.79
CA GLU A 38 3.32 40.17 6.17
C GLU A 38 3.73 38.69 6.09
N SER A 39 4.97 38.40 6.49
CA SER A 39 5.60 37.08 6.48
C SER A 39 4.87 36.09 7.41
N ALA A 40 3.65 35.71 7.04
CA ALA A 40 3.03 34.49 7.50
C ALA A 40 3.52 33.38 6.58
N GLN A 41 4.73 32.89 6.84
CA GLN A 41 4.98 31.47 6.62
C GLN A 41 3.79 30.76 7.27
N SER A 42 2.86 30.28 6.45
CA SER A 42 1.68 29.57 6.90
C SER A 42 2.18 28.39 7.70
N LYS A 43 2.28 28.54 9.03
CA LYS A 43 2.70 27.48 9.95
C LYS A 43 1.79 26.31 9.61
N ARG A 44 2.31 25.26 8.99
CA ARG A 44 1.50 24.10 8.60
C ARG A 44 0.82 23.61 9.88
N GLN A 45 -0.48 23.85 10.01
CA GLN A 45 -1.25 23.47 11.19
C GLN A 45 -1.67 22.02 11.01
N LEU A 46 -1.52 21.21 12.07
CA LEU A 46 -2.02 19.84 12.12
C LEU A 46 -3.49 19.82 11.67
N CYS A 47 -3.81 18.91 10.75
CA CYS A 47 -5.15 18.77 10.18
C CYS A 47 -5.77 20.08 9.63
N GLY A 48 -4.94 20.99 9.11
CA GLY A 48 -5.39 22.27 8.57
C GLY A 48 -6.03 23.21 9.60
N GLY A 49 -5.75 23.01 10.89
CA GLY A 49 -6.36 23.79 11.99
C GLY A 49 -7.80 23.37 12.34
N SER A 50 -8.33 22.32 11.71
CA SER A 50 -9.68 21.84 11.99
C SER A 50 -9.73 21.04 13.28
N GLN A 51 -10.39 21.56 14.31
CA GLN A 51 -10.60 20.89 15.60
C GLN A 51 -11.21 19.49 15.43
N ALA A 52 -12.25 19.37 14.60
CA ALA A 52 -12.89 18.08 14.34
C ALA A 52 -11.93 17.07 13.68
N ALA A 53 -11.02 17.52 12.82
CA ALA A 53 -10.02 16.65 12.22
C ALA A 53 -8.93 16.24 13.22
N ILE A 54 -8.52 17.14 14.12
CA ILE A 54 -7.60 16.83 15.22
C ILE A 54 -8.22 15.80 16.16
N GLU A 55 -9.49 15.94 16.53
CA GLU A 55 -10.20 14.99 17.38
C GLU A 55 -10.30 13.61 16.72
N ARG A 56 -10.62 13.54 15.42
CA ARG A 56 -10.59 12.29 14.65
C ARG A 56 -9.20 11.65 14.63
N MET A 57 -8.15 12.46 14.46
CA MET A 57 -6.77 11.98 14.47
C MET A 57 -6.39 11.39 15.83
N ILE A 58 -6.79 12.05 16.93
CA ILE A 58 -6.57 11.54 18.30
C ILE A 58 -7.36 10.25 18.53
N HIS A 59 -8.62 10.19 18.08
CA HIS A 59 -9.44 8.99 18.16
C HIS A 59 -8.77 7.81 17.45
N PHE A 60 -8.35 8.02 16.21
CA PHE A 60 -7.64 7.02 15.42
C PHE A 60 -6.36 6.54 16.12
N GLY A 61 -5.58 7.44 16.72
CA GLY A 61 -4.40 7.06 17.50
C GLY A 61 -4.72 6.15 18.70
N ARG A 62 -5.86 6.35 19.36
CA ARG A 62 -6.33 5.48 20.46
C ARG A 62 -6.76 4.11 19.96
N GLU A 63 -7.47 4.05 18.83
CA GLU A 63 -7.85 2.79 18.18
C GLU A 63 -6.63 1.98 17.78
N LEU A 64 -5.63 2.66 17.20
CA LEU A 64 -4.37 2.03 16.79
C LEU A 64 -3.61 1.42 17.99
N GLN A 65 -3.58 2.12 19.11
CA GLN A 65 -3.00 1.62 20.36
C GLN A 65 -3.76 0.39 20.89
N SER A 66 -5.09 0.45 20.91
CA SER A 66 -5.96 -0.66 21.33
C SER A 66 -5.71 -1.91 20.48
N MET A 67 -5.64 -1.74 19.16
CA MET A 67 -5.32 -2.82 18.21
C MET A 67 -3.93 -3.42 18.49
N SER A 68 -2.92 -2.60 18.77
CA SER A 68 -1.59 -3.12 19.12
C SER A 68 -1.61 -3.96 20.41
N GLU A 69 -2.35 -3.51 21.42
CA GLU A 69 -2.49 -4.24 22.67
C GLU A 69 -3.23 -5.56 22.48
N HIS A 70 -4.23 -5.59 21.59
CA HIS A 70 -4.93 -6.80 21.20
C HIS A 70 -4.00 -7.79 20.49
N LEU A 71 -3.29 -7.35 19.44
CA LEU A 71 -2.31 -8.17 18.73
C LEU A 71 -1.22 -8.72 19.66
N ARG A 72 -0.79 -7.94 20.65
CA ARG A 72 0.19 -8.39 21.66
C ARG A 72 -0.37 -9.49 22.57
N ARG A 73 -1.67 -9.44 22.90
CA ARG A 73 -2.32 -10.47 23.71
C ARG A 73 -2.49 -11.77 22.92
N GLU A 74 -2.84 -11.69 21.65
CA GLU A 74 -3.11 -12.87 20.82
C GLU A 74 -1.83 -13.52 20.27
N CYS A 75 -0.91 -12.71 19.73
CA CYS A 75 0.27 -13.18 19.02
C CYS A 75 1.57 -13.02 19.83
N GLY A 76 1.50 -12.48 21.05
CA GLY A 76 2.66 -12.20 21.88
C GLY A 76 3.51 -11.03 21.38
N LYS A 77 4.81 -11.04 21.75
CA LYS A 77 5.73 -9.96 21.38
C LYS A 77 6.19 -10.13 19.92
N ASN A 78 5.79 -9.18 19.06
CA ASN A 78 6.20 -9.13 17.67
C ASN A 78 6.92 -7.80 17.38
N SER A 79 8.21 -7.89 16.98
CA SER A 79 9.05 -6.72 16.69
C SER A 79 8.58 -5.95 15.46
N THR A 80 8.07 -6.64 14.44
CA THR A 80 7.48 -6.06 13.24
C THR A 80 6.25 -5.25 13.58
N ASN A 81 5.30 -5.80 14.34
CA ASN A 81 4.09 -5.08 14.76
C ASN A 81 4.44 -3.84 15.60
N LYS A 82 5.43 -3.97 16.49
CA LYS A 82 5.93 -2.84 17.28
C LYS A 82 6.56 -1.75 16.42
N LYS A 83 7.28 -2.12 15.36
CA LYS A 83 7.84 -1.17 14.40
C LYS A 83 6.73 -0.47 13.61
N MET A 84 5.78 -1.21 13.04
CA MET A 84 4.65 -0.64 12.29
C MET A 84 3.85 0.36 13.12
N LEU A 85 3.60 0.06 14.40
CA LEU A 85 2.93 0.98 15.31
C LEU A 85 3.72 2.29 15.50
N LYS A 86 5.03 2.18 15.71
CA LYS A 86 5.90 3.36 15.86
C LYS A 86 5.94 4.20 14.59
N ASP A 87 6.02 3.55 13.44
CA ASP A 87 6.04 4.23 12.14
C ASP A 87 4.72 4.99 11.93
N ALA A 88 3.58 4.36 12.22
CA ALA A 88 2.27 5.02 12.13
C ALA A 88 2.15 6.22 13.08
N PHE A 89 2.58 6.12 14.34
CA PHE A 89 2.62 7.27 15.25
C PHE A 89 3.61 8.35 14.82
N SER A 90 4.69 7.97 14.14
CA SER A 90 5.65 8.94 13.59
C SER A 90 5.04 9.76 12.46
N LEU A 91 4.07 9.23 11.71
CA LEU A 91 3.30 10.02 10.74
C LEU A 91 2.33 10.97 11.44
N LEU A 92 1.62 10.49 12.48
CA LEU A 92 0.65 11.27 13.24
C LEU A 92 1.26 12.42 14.06
N ALA A 93 2.53 12.31 14.43
CA ALA A 93 3.21 13.29 15.28
C ALA A 93 3.63 14.58 14.54
N TYR A 94 3.58 14.60 13.20
CA TYR A 94 4.03 15.72 12.39
C TYR A 94 2.86 16.44 11.73
N SER A 95 2.94 17.77 11.65
CA SER A 95 1.93 18.60 10.99
C SER A 95 1.81 18.33 9.50
N ASP A 96 2.94 17.99 8.88
CA ASP A 96 3.02 17.47 7.53
C ASP A 96 3.56 16.02 7.59
N PRO A 97 2.75 15.01 7.24
CA PRO A 97 3.15 13.61 7.37
C PRO A 97 4.26 13.21 6.38
N TRP A 98 4.48 13.95 5.28
CA TRP A 98 5.63 13.72 4.37
C TRP A 98 6.96 14.20 4.97
N SER A 99 6.94 15.12 5.93
CA SER A 99 8.13 15.57 6.65
C SER A 99 8.61 14.59 7.75
N SER A 100 7.81 13.57 8.03
CA SER A 100 8.15 12.52 9.00
C SER A 100 9.38 11.71 8.52
N PRO A 101 10.21 11.16 9.43
CA PRO A 101 11.29 10.23 9.07
C PRO A 101 10.82 9.00 8.28
N VAL A 102 9.52 8.70 8.32
CA VAL A 102 8.87 7.61 7.58
C VAL A 102 7.90 8.10 6.50
N GLY A 103 8.02 9.36 6.07
CA GLY A 103 7.16 9.96 5.04
C GLY A 103 7.17 9.20 3.71
N PHE A 104 8.28 8.53 3.37
CA PHE A 104 8.41 7.68 2.19
C PHE A 104 7.35 6.57 2.12
N GLN A 105 6.73 6.17 3.24
CA GLN A 105 5.64 5.18 3.25
C GLN A 105 4.37 5.68 2.55
N LEU A 106 4.23 6.99 2.36
CA LEU A 106 3.10 7.60 1.66
C LEU A 106 3.31 7.68 0.14
N ASP A 107 4.51 7.37 -0.34
CA ASP A 107 4.81 7.37 -1.77
C ASP A 107 3.93 6.36 -2.51
N ALA A 108 3.47 6.72 -3.70
CA ALA A 108 2.59 5.85 -4.49
C ALA A 108 3.22 4.47 -4.77
N ILE A 109 4.55 4.42 -4.91
CA ILE A 109 5.32 3.18 -5.12
C ILE A 109 5.16 2.20 -3.95
N GLN A 110 4.96 2.70 -2.72
CA GLN A 110 4.78 1.84 -1.54
C GLN A 110 3.38 1.21 -1.48
N ARG A 111 2.41 1.67 -2.30
CA ARG A 111 1.05 1.12 -2.30
C ARG A 111 0.99 -0.30 -2.84
N GLU A 112 1.78 -0.61 -3.87
CA GLU A 112 1.74 -1.90 -4.54
C GLU A 112 2.13 -3.08 -3.63
N PRO A 113 3.24 -3.01 -2.85
CA PRO A 113 3.56 -4.05 -1.86
C PRO A 113 2.46 -4.25 -0.80
N VAL A 114 1.82 -3.17 -0.35
CA VAL A 114 0.74 -3.23 0.66
C VAL A 114 -0.49 -3.91 0.07
N CYS A 115 -0.91 -3.51 -1.12
CA CYS A 115 -2.04 -4.13 -1.83
C CYS A 115 -1.78 -5.61 -2.10
N SER A 116 -0.57 -5.98 -2.55
CA SER A 116 -0.20 -7.38 -2.79
C SER A 116 -0.29 -8.23 -1.52
N THR A 117 0.25 -7.72 -0.41
CA THR A 117 0.20 -8.39 0.90
C THR A 117 -1.25 -8.56 1.38
N LEU A 118 -2.06 -7.50 1.28
CA LEU A 118 -3.46 -7.51 1.68
C LEU A 118 -4.28 -8.50 0.83
N ASN A 119 -4.15 -8.44 -0.49
CA ASN A 119 -4.85 -9.33 -1.42
C ASN A 119 -4.48 -10.79 -1.16
N SER A 120 -3.21 -11.07 -0.88
CA SER A 120 -2.74 -12.41 -0.53
C SER A 120 -3.32 -12.90 0.80
N ALA A 121 -3.42 -12.02 1.80
CA ALA A 121 -4.02 -12.36 3.09
C ALA A 121 -5.53 -12.65 2.95
N ILE A 122 -6.25 -11.88 2.15
CA ILE A 122 -7.67 -12.13 1.85
C ILE A 122 -7.83 -13.52 1.22
N LEU A 123 -7.06 -13.83 0.18
CA LEU A 123 -7.12 -15.15 -0.46
C LEU A 123 -6.83 -16.28 0.55
N GLU A 124 -5.83 -16.10 1.40
CA GLU A 124 -5.49 -17.07 2.45
C GLU A 124 -6.63 -17.27 3.47
N THR A 125 -7.32 -16.20 3.89
CA THR A 125 -8.48 -16.31 4.79
C THR A 125 -9.66 -17.08 4.17
N HIS A 126 -9.77 -17.07 2.84
CA HIS A 126 -10.76 -17.85 2.09
C HIS A 126 -10.23 -19.23 1.64
N ASN A 127 -9.02 -19.62 2.05
CA ASN A 127 -8.33 -20.85 1.59
C ASN A 127 -8.15 -20.92 0.07
N LEU A 128 -8.03 -19.77 -0.59
CA LEU A 128 -7.76 -19.64 -2.02
C LEU A 128 -6.26 -19.50 -2.27
N PRO A 129 -5.75 -19.98 -3.43
CA PRO A 129 -4.34 -19.86 -3.77
C PRO A 129 -3.94 -18.39 -3.96
N LYS A 130 -2.79 -18.00 -3.41
CA LYS A 130 -2.22 -16.63 -3.50
C LYS A 130 -1.83 -16.25 -4.94
N GLN A 131 -1.62 -17.24 -5.79
CA GLN A 131 -1.31 -17.05 -7.20
C GLN A 131 -2.40 -17.68 -8.06
N PRO A 132 -2.78 -17.04 -9.18
CA PRO A 132 -3.73 -17.65 -10.09
C PRO A 132 -3.12 -18.93 -10.69
N PRO A 133 -3.94 -19.98 -10.93
CA PRO A 133 -3.45 -21.25 -11.47
C PRO A 133 -2.62 -21.10 -12.75
N LEU A 134 -2.94 -20.13 -13.60
CA LEU A 134 -2.19 -19.83 -14.82
C LEU A 134 -0.76 -19.35 -14.51
N ALA A 135 -0.59 -18.42 -13.57
CA ALA A 135 0.75 -17.95 -13.18
C ALA A 135 1.59 -19.08 -12.58
N GLN A 136 0.96 -19.99 -11.83
CA GLN A 136 1.64 -21.17 -11.30
C GLN A 136 2.07 -22.12 -12.42
N ALA A 137 1.18 -22.41 -13.40
CA ALA A 137 1.50 -23.25 -14.54
C ALA A 137 2.62 -22.66 -15.41
N VAL A 138 2.59 -21.35 -15.65
CA VAL A 138 3.64 -20.60 -16.36
C VAL A 138 4.97 -20.69 -15.62
N GLY A 139 4.98 -20.47 -14.29
CA GLY A 139 6.17 -20.59 -13.47
C GLY A 139 6.76 -22.01 -13.47
N GLN A 140 5.90 -23.04 -13.40
CA GLN A 140 6.31 -24.43 -13.49
C GLN A 140 6.87 -24.78 -14.88
N ALA A 141 6.25 -24.29 -15.95
CA ALA A 141 6.74 -24.48 -17.32
C ALA A 141 8.12 -23.84 -17.51
N ALA A 142 8.31 -22.61 -17.04
CA ALA A 142 9.59 -21.91 -17.08
C ALA A 142 10.68 -22.67 -16.29
N GLN A 143 10.33 -23.20 -15.11
CA GLN A 143 11.24 -24.01 -14.31
C GLN A 143 11.59 -25.34 -15.00
N CYS A 144 10.63 -25.98 -15.66
CA CYS A 144 10.84 -27.19 -16.44
C CYS A 144 11.86 -26.95 -17.58
N LEU A 145 11.69 -25.87 -18.36
CA LEU A 145 12.64 -25.48 -19.41
C LEU A 145 14.05 -25.22 -18.85
N SER A 146 14.16 -24.56 -17.69
CA SER A 146 15.44 -24.34 -17.01
C SER A 146 16.12 -25.66 -16.62
N ILE A 147 15.35 -26.63 -16.11
CA ILE A 147 15.86 -27.96 -15.77
C ILE A 147 16.32 -28.70 -17.04
N MET A 148 15.51 -28.69 -18.10
CA MET A 148 15.82 -29.31 -19.40
C MET A 148 17.13 -28.77 -20.00
N ALA A 149 17.35 -27.45 -19.91
CA ALA A 149 18.59 -26.82 -20.37
C ALA A 149 19.80 -27.34 -19.60
N ARG A 150 19.69 -27.43 -18.27
CA ARG A 150 20.77 -27.93 -17.39
C ARG A 150 21.06 -29.41 -17.59
N THR A 151 20.07 -30.21 -17.97
CA THR A 151 20.24 -31.63 -18.31
C THR A 151 20.70 -31.86 -19.75
N GLY A 152 20.95 -30.80 -20.53
CA GLY A 152 21.47 -30.90 -21.90
C GLY A 152 20.42 -31.22 -22.96
N THR A 153 19.13 -31.01 -22.67
CA THR A 153 18.04 -31.21 -23.63
C THR A 153 17.97 -30.00 -24.57
N GLY A 154 18.69 -30.04 -25.69
CA GLY A 154 18.80 -28.89 -26.61
C GLY A 154 17.48 -28.34 -27.15
N SER A 155 16.42 -29.14 -27.22
CA SER A 155 15.10 -28.70 -27.72
C SER A 155 14.47 -27.59 -26.88
N CYS A 156 14.81 -27.47 -25.59
CA CYS A 156 14.26 -26.39 -24.74
C CYS A 156 14.80 -25.00 -25.11
N ALA A 157 15.92 -24.90 -25.85
CA ALA A 157 16.49 -23.62 -26.27
C ALA A 157 15.61 -22.88 -27.29
N PHE A 158 14.69 -23.59 -27.95
CA PHE A 158 13.76 -23.03 -28.94
C PHE A 158 12.36 -22.79 -28.37
N ALA A 159 12.13 -23.08 -27.09
CA ALA A 159 10.84 -22.92 -26.45
C ALA A 159 10.87 -21.75 -25.47
N SER A 160 10.01 -20.76 -25.66
CA SER A 160 9.73 -19.70 -24.71
C SER A 160 8.31 -19.84 -24.17
N VAL A 161 8.12 -19.67 -22.86
CA VAL A 161 6.78 -19.67 -22.26
C VAL A 161 6.01 -18.42 -22.66
N ASP A 162 6.72 -17.31 -22.90
CA ASP A 162 6.12 -16.02 -23.24
C ASP A 162 5.39 -16.06 -24.59
N ASP A 163 5.85 -16.89 -25.54
CA ASP A 163 5.25 -17.04 -26.87
C ASP A 163 3.78 -17.52 -26.81
N TYR A 164 3.33 -18.03 -25.67
CA TYR A 164 2.00 -18.61 -25.46
C TYR A 164 1.09 -17.73 -24.58
N LEU A 165 1.52 -16.55 -24.15
CA LEU A 165 0.79 -15.67 -23.21
C LEU A 165 0.09 -14.46 -23.86
N HIS A 166 -0.19 -14.54 -25.15
CA HIS A 166 -0.79 -13.47 -25.95
C HIS A 166 -2.33 -13.47 -25.96
#